data_AF-A0A7X1GNP8-F1
#
_entry.id   AF-A0A7X1GNP8-F1
#
_cell.length_a   1.000
_cell.length_b   1.000
_cell.length_c   1.000
_cell.angle_alpha   90.00
_cell.angle_beta   90.00
_cell.angle_gamma   90.00
#
_symmetry.space_group_name_H-M   'P 1'
#
loop_
_entity.id
_entity.type
_entity.pdbx_description
1 polymer ?
#
loop_
_entity_poly.entity_id
_entity_poly.type
_entity_poly.pdbx_seq_one_letter_code
_entity_poly.pdbx_strand_id
1 'polypeptide(L)'
;MLSIFDWIRQSRSGAELIATLQYFQNHSADFFQAQEAISGPISLFNRPCKRCWLYSCQDNLEFLYCKTCMEIIARAKLLGHQSRQAIVVWAHVASLPKQLESKTGFYSNHIYGSYIHDAQHFMLMMNRFKLKPWIQELLIYHGTDLKGLLQIFPTIANTARGGMGDIICRAIHQDSRFPMDMLRIRFFSDAYQLFTPHVREQKGLLTFEVRNFLKLLEMASIFRSLLLPEDQQILRNMTNLKNKSEEQFFWGRITGYLSSEAKDMLNAWNFRQWSKNQITLLYELFDYVKYTS
;
A
#
# COMPACT_ATOMS: atom_id res chain seq x y z
N MET A 1 16.21 19.55 -14.68
CA MET A 1 15.88 18.20 -15.17
C MET A 1 15.08 17.47 -14.10
N LEU A 2 14.12 16.63 -14.47
CA LEU A 2 13.22 15.98 -13.51
C LEU A 2 13.89 14.77 -12.85
N SER A 3 14.05 14.76 -11.53
CA SER A 3 14.53 13.56 -10.81
C SER A 3 13.55 12.39 -10.95
N ILE A 4 13.99 11.16 -10.66
CA ILE A 4 13.10 9.98 -10.59
C ILE A 4 11.93 10.25 -9.64
N PHE A 5 12.19 10.94 -8.53
CA PHE A 5 11.14 11.30 -7.59
C PHE A 5 10.11 12.27 -8.19
N ASP A 6 10.52 13.24 -9.00
CA ASP A 6 9.59 14.15 -9.68
C ASP A 6 8.68 13.39 -10.64
N TRP A 7 9.20 12.36 -11.31
CA TRP A 7 8.39 11.47 -12.14
C TRP A 7 7.39 10.63 -11.34
N ILE A 8 7.80 10.14 -10.16
CA ILE A 8 6.93 9.43 -9.22
C ILE A 8 5.76 10.35 -8.80
N ARG A 9 6.06 11.60 -8.44
CA ARG A 9 5.06 12.60 -8.02
C ARG A 9 4.04 12.97 -9.10
N GLN A 10 4.35 12.74 -10.36
CA GLN A 10 3.42 12.97 -11.47
C GLN A 10 2.45 11.79 -11.72
N SER A 11 2.59 10.67 -11.00
CA SER A 11 1.75 9.50 -11.20
C SER A 11 0.32 9.77 -10.76
N ARG A 12 -0.66 9.59 -11.65
CA ARG A 12 -2.08 9.82 -11.34
C ARG A 12 -2.77 8.60 -10.73
N SER A 13 -2.26 7.41 -11.01
CA SER A 13 -2.84 6.15 -10.54
C SER A 13 -1.75 5.17 -10.09
N GLY A 14 -2.16 4.10 -9.40
CA GLY A 14 -1.26 3.00 -9.07
C GLY A 14 -0.62 2.35 -10.29
N ALA A 15 -1.35 2.24 -11.41
CA ALA A 15 -0.83 1.67 -12.65
C ALA A 15 0.26 2.56 -13.28
N GLU A 16 0.07 3.87 -13.27
CA GLU A 16 1.10 4.83 -13.70
C GLU A 16 2.32 4.79 -12.79
N LEU A 17 2.12 4.63 -11.48
CA LEU A 17 3.23 4.54 -10.53
C LEU A 17 4.06 3.28 -10.80
N ILE A 18 3.42 2.12 -10.96
CA ILE A 18 4.13 0.87 -11.32
C ILE A 18 4.88 1.05 -12.64
N ALA A 19 4.22 1.58 -13.68
CA ALA A 19 4.85 1.82 -14.96
C ALA A 19 6.07 2.75 -14.84
N THR A 20 5.97 3.81 -14.04
CA THR A 20 7.05 4.76 -13.78
C THR A 20 8.24 4.07 -13.10
N LEU A 21 7.99 3.28 -12.04
CA LEU A 21 9.06 2.54 -11.35
C LEU A 21 9.74 1.52 -12.27
N GLN A 22 8.96 0.75 -13.02
CA GLN A 22 9.50 -0.23 -13.97
C GLN A 22 10.28 0.42 -15.11
N TYR A 23 9.85 1.62 -15.54
CA TYR A 23 10.57 2.40 -16.54
C TYR A 23 11.98 2.72 -16.05
N PHE A 24 12.13 3.32 -14.87
CA PHE A 24 13.44 3.70 -14.32
C PHE A 24 14.28 2.54 -13.78
N GLN A 25 13.67 1.37 -13.57
CA GLN A 25 14.44 0.16 -13.30
C GLN A 25 15.12 -0.38 -14.57
N ASN A 26 14.47 -0.25 -15.72
CA ASN A 26 14.95 -0.76 -17.00
C ASN A 26 15.82 0.25 -17.77
N HIS A 27 15.72 1.53 -17.44
CA HIS A 27 16.45 2.63 -18.06
C HIS A 27 17.37 3.25 -17.00
N SER A 28 18.69 3.24 -17.24
CA SER A 28 19.69 3.77 -16.31
C SER A 28 19.44 5.23 -15.94
N ALA A 29 19.94 5.65 -14.76
CA ALA A 29 19.81 7.03 -14.26
C ALA A 29 20.41 8.10 -15.19
N ASP A 30 21.29 7.71 -16.11
CA ASP A 30 21.92 8.56 -17.12
C ASP A 30 21.01 8.87 -18.33
N PHE A 31 19.73 8.49 -18.29
CA PHE A 31 18.76 8.76 -19.37
C PHE A 31 18.44 10.24 -19.58
N PHE A 32 18.99 11.11 -18.75
CA PHE A 32 19.12 12.52 -19.02
C PHE A 32 20.14 12.80 -20.14
N GLN A 33 20.09 12.05 -21.24
CA GLN A 33 20.76 12.48 -22.45
C GLN A 33 20.20 13.86 -22.81
N ALA A 34 21.10 14.77 -23.17
CA ALA A 34 20.85 16.15 -23.58
C ALA A 34 19.97 16.29 -24.85
N GLN A 35 19.16 15.28 -25.18
CA GLN A 35 18.39 15.14 -26.41
C GLN A 35 16.89 15.45 -26.24
N GLU A 36 16.30 15.37 -25.04
CA GLU A 36 14.93 15.89 -24.84
C GLU A 36 15.01 17.40 -24.58
N ALA A 37 14.78 18.19 -25.64
CA ALA A 37 14.70 19.64 -25.53
C ALA A 37 13.62 20.03 -24.51
N ILE A 38 13.99 20.88 -23.55
CA ILE A 38 13.01 21.53 -22.68
C ILE A 38 12.06 22.30 -23.59
N SER A 39 10.75 22.16 -23.37
CA SER A 39 9.76 22.88 -24.16
C SER A 39 10.04 24.38 -24.06
N GLY A 40 10.08 25.05 -25.22
CA GLY A 40 10.03 26.51 -25.26
C GLY A 40 8.71 27.05 -24.70
N PRO A 41 8.57 28.39 -24.62
CA PRO A 41 7.32 29.03 -24.20
C PRO A 41 6.14 28.51 -25.04
N ILE A 42 4.98 28.40 -24.41
CA ILE A 42 3.77 27.84 -25.03
C ILE A 42 3.45 28.63 -26.30
N SER A 43 3.48 27.95 -27.45
CA SER A 43 3.10 28.50 -28.74
C SER A 43 2.11 27.58 -29.45
N LEU A 44 1.57 28.02 -30.59
CA LEU A 44 0.67 27.20 -31.41
C LEU A 44 1.34 25.89 -31.87
N PHE A 45 2.66 25.91 -32.07
CA PHE A 45 3.46 24.81 -32.62
C PHE A 45 4.27 24.06 -31.56
N ASN A 46 4.59 24.69 -30.43
CA ASN A 46 5.29 24.06 -29.31
C ASN A 46 4.40 24.01 -28.08
N ARG A 47 3.98 22.80 -27.72
CA ARG A 47 3.22 22.55 -26.48
C ARG A 47 4.03 21.65 -25.56
N PRO A 48 4.06 21.96 -24.25
CA PRO A 48 4.65 21.05 -23.29
C PRO A 48 3.79 19.81 -23.17
N CYS A 49 4.43 18.69 -22.82
CA CYS A 49 3.76 17.44 -22.54
C CYS A 49 2.67 17.62 -21.47
N LYS A 50 1.46 17.10 -21.70
CA LYS A 50 0.32 17.22 -20.76
C LYS A 50 0.50 16.54 -19.41
N ARG A 51 1.49 15.63 -19.29
CA ARG A 51 1.82 14.92 -18.05
C ARG A 51 2.90 15.64 -17.27
N CYS A 52 4.09 15.86 -17.86
CA CYS A 52 5.21 16.45 -17.14
C CYS A 52 5.28 17.98 -17.21
N TRP A 53 4.59 18.61 -18.16
CA TRP A 53 4.57 20.06 -18.39
C TRP A 53 5.93 20.71 -18.66
N LEU A 54 6.98 19.91 -18.91
CA LEU A 54 8.35 20.40 -19.04
C LEU A 54 8.98 20.07 -20.39
N TYR A 55 8.90 18.80 -20.82
CA TYR A 55 9.47 18.37 -22.09
C TYR A 55 8.49 18.60 -23.24
N SER A 56 9.02 18.85 -24.44
CA SER A 56 8.21 19.00 -25.64
C SER A 56 7.47 17.69 -25.98
N CYS A 57 6.29 17.82 -26.60
CA CYS A 57 5.70 16.68 -27.29
C CYS A 57 6.60 16.23 -28.45
N GLN A 58 6.48 14.97 -28.87
CA GLN A 58 7.12 14.53 -30.12
C GLN A 58 6.61 15.36 -31.31
N ASP A 59 7.43 15.51 -32.35
CA ASP A 59 7.27 16.42 -33.49
C ASP A 59 5.96 16.26 -34.30
N ASN A 60 5.15 15.25 -34.01
CA ASN A 60 3.81 15.10 -34.56
C ASN A 60 2.77 15.73 -33.62
N LEU A 61 2.03 16.73 -34.14
CA LEU A 61 0.97 17.48 -33.45
C LEU A 61 -0.15 16.61 -32.83
N GLU A 62 -0.23 15.33 -33.19
CA GLU A 62 -1.20 14.38 -32.64
C GLU A 62 -0.82 13.89 -31.23
N PHE A 63 0.47 13.92 -30.87
CA PHE A 63 0.91 13.40 -29.58
C PHE A 63 0.87 14.45 -28.48
N LEU A 64 0.17 14.11 -27.39
CA LEU A 64 -0.02 14.98 -26.22
C LEU A 64 1.09 14.83 -25.16
N TYR A 65 2.05 13.95 -25.40
CA TYR A 65 3.05 13.54 -24.42
C TYR A 65 4.46 13.52 -25.02
N CYS A 66 5.48 13.78 -24.19
CA CYS A 66 6.86 13.49 -24.55
C CYS A 66 7.08 11.97 -24.65
N LYS A 67 8.19 11.54 -25.26
CA LYS A 67 8.53 10.12 -25.47
C LYS A 67 8.44 9.32 -24.16
N THR A 68 9.13 9.80 -23.12
CA THR A 68 9.13 9.18 -21.78
C THR A 68 7.71 9.04 -21.20
N CYS A 69 6.92 10.11 -21.24
CA CYS A 69 5.53 10.06 -20.74
C CYS A 69 4.65 9.12 -21.55
N MET A 70 4.85 9.05 -22.86
CA MET A 70 4.09 8.17 -23.75
C MET A 70 4.34 6.71 -23.40
N GLU A 71 5.61 6.31 -23.21
CA GLU A 71 5.98 4.95 -22.82
C GLU A 71 5.41 4.55 -21.46
N ILE A 72 5.50 5.45 -20.46
CA ILE A 72 4.90 5.22 -19.13
C ILE A 72 3.38 5.03 -19.24
N ILE A 73 2.69 5.91 -19.97
CA ILE A 73 1.22 5.85 -20.11
C ILE A 73 0.79 4.62 -20.90
N ALA A 74 1.50 4.26 -21.97
CA ALA A 74 1.23 3.06 -22.76
C ALA A 74 1.34 1.81 -21.89
N ARG A 75 2.41 1.71 -21.08
CA ARG A 75 2.61 0.60 -20.15
C ARG A 75 1.55 0.58 -19.04
N ALA A 76 1.20 1.73 -18.48
CA ALA A 76 0.20 1.85 -17.41
C ALA A 76 -1.17 1.27 -17.81
N LYS A 77 -1.57 1.39 -19.09
CA LYS A 77 -2.83 0.82 -19.59
C LYS A 77 -2.93 -0.69 -19.39
N LEU A 78 -1.80 -1.41 -19.40
CA LEU A 78 -1.74 -2.87 -19.23
C LEU A 78 -1.71 -3.30 -17.76
N LEU A 79 -1.47 -2.36 -16.83
CA LEU A 79 -1.22 -2.65 -15.42
C LEU A 79 -2.44 -2.44 -14.52
N GLY A 80 -3.62 -2.14 -15.08
CA GLY A 80 -4.81 -1.81 -14.31
C GLY A 80 -5.30 -2.90 -13.35
N HIS A 81 -5.21 -4.18 -13.73
CA HIS A 81 -5.57 -5.29 -12.82
C HIS A 81 -4.54 -5.44 -11.69
N GLN A 82 -3.24 -5.39 -12.03
CA GLN A 82 -2.16 -5.50 -11.06
C GLN A 82 -2.18 -4.36 -10.04
N SER A 83 -2.45 -3.13 -10.49
CA SER A 83 -2.50 -1.97 -9.59
C SER A 83 -3.60 -2.09 -8.54
N ARG A 84 -4.79 -2.60 -8.89
CA ARG A 84 -5.90 -2.76 -7.93
C ARG A 84 -5.56 -3.70 -6.77
N GLN A 85 -4.66 -4.65 -6.99
CA GLN A 85 -4.18 -5.57 -5.96
C GLN A 85 -2.83 -5.12 -5.38
N ALA A 86 -2.30 -3.97 -5.81
CA ALA A 86 -1.04 -3.45 -5.36
C ALA A 86 -1.21 -2.59 -4.10
N ILE A 87 -0.21 -2.66 -3.24
CA ILE A 87 -0.01 -1.78 -2.11
C ILE A 87 1.30 -1.04 -2.29
N VAL A 88 1.37 0.14 -1.71
CA VAL A 88 2.60 0.92 -1.58
C VAL A 88 3.06 0.79 -0.14
N VAL A 89 4.34 0.48 0.02
CA VAL A 89 5.05 0.56 1.28
C VAL A 89 6.03 1.71 1.15
N TRP A 90 5.78 2.79 1.89
CA TRP A 90 6.72 3.88 2.06
C TRP A 90 7.40 3.72 3.42
N ALA A 91 8.73 3.70 3.44
CA ALA A 91 9.50 3.37 4.63
C ALA A 91 10.47 4.51 4.98
N HIS A 92 10.54 4.83 6.27
CA HIS A 92 11.55 5.68 6.88
C HIS A 92 12.23 4.86 7.99
N VAL A 93 13.43 4.38 7.73
CA VAL A 93 14.14 3.41 8.58
C VAL A 93 15.54 3.89 8.95
N ALA A 94 16.07 3.42 10.07
CA ALA A 94 17.39 3.79 10.55
C ALA A 94 18.52 3.39 9.59
N SER A 95 18.36 2.27 8.88
CA SER A 95 19.27 1.82 7.82
C SER A 95 18.51 1.06 6.74
N LEU A 96 18.92 1.22 5.48
CA LEU A 96 18.32 0.48 4.38
C LEU A 96 18.63 -1.02 4.47
N PRO A 97 17.64 -1.89 4.22
CA PRO A 97 17.89 -3.29 3.94
C PRO A 97 18.88 -3.50 2.78
N LYS A 98 20.02 -4.17 3.03
CA LYS A 98 21.05 -4.49 2.02
C LYS A 98 20.50 -5.21 0.78
N GLN A 99 19.42 -5.96 0.95
CA GLN A 99 18.71 -6.68 -0.11
C GLN A 99 18.02 -5.73 -1.10
N LEU A 100 17.58 -4.55 -0.65
CA LEU A 100 17.05 -3.51 -1.52
C LEU A 100 18.16 -2.80 -2.31
N GLU A 101 19.32 -2.60 -1.70
CA GLU A 101 20.48 -1.98 -2.35
C GLU A 101 21.07 -2.88 -3.44
N SER A 102 21.21 -4.16 -3.14
CA SER A 102 21.86 -5.12 -4.04
C SER A 102 21.02 -5.49 -5.26
N LYS A 103 19.69 -5.25 -5.25
CA LYS A 103 18.72 -5.69 -6.30
C LYS A 103 18.76 -7.19 -6.64
N THR A 104 19.61 -7.98 -5.99
CA THR A 104 19.88 -9.40 -6.24
C THR A 104 19.40 -10.29 -5.09
N GLY A 105 18.80 -9.71 -4.05
CA GLY A 105 18.27 -10.43 -2.90
C GLY A 105 16.78 -10.70 -2.98
N PHE A 106 16.32 -11.64 -2.14
CA PHE A 106 14.92 -11.97 -1.87
C PHE A 106 14.04 -10.72 -1.90
N TYR A 107 12.78 -10.85 -2.35
CA TYR A 107 11.76 -9.82 -2.67
C TYR A 107 11.46 -9.63 -4.19
N SER A 108 12.34 -10.06 -5.11
CA SER A 108 12.17 -9.80 -6.56
C SER A 108 10.86 -10.34 -7.15
N ASN A 109 10.43 -11.53 -6.74
CA ASN A 109 9.22 -12.17 -7.29
C ASN A 109 7.90 -11.54 -6.79
N HIS A 110 7.94 -10.62 -5.84
CA HIS A 110 6.74 -10.08 -5.18
C HIS A 110 6.60 -8.57 -5.33
N ILE A 111 7.66 -7.90 -5.78
CA ILE A 111 7.73 -6.45 -5.95
C ILE A 111 7.46 -6.09 -7.41
N TYR A 112 6.51 -5.18 -7.64
CA TYR A 112 6.23 -4.61 -8.95
C TYR A 112 7.21 -3.49 -9.33
N GLY A 113 7.77 -2.80 -8.33
CA GLY A 113 8.74 -1.74 -8.49
C GLY A 113 9.26 -1.25 -7.14
N SER A 114 10.48 -0.72 -7.12
CA SER A 114 11.14 -0.16 -5.95
C SER A 114 11.82 1.16 -6.29
N TYR A 115 11.91 2.05 -5.30
CA TYR A 115 12.60 3.32 -5.40
C TYR A 115 13.32 3.60 -4.07
N ILE A 116 14.61 3.91 -4.14
CA ILE A 116 15.39 4.36 -2.98
C ILE A 116 15.50 5.87 -3.09
N HIS A 117 15.01 6.58 -2.07
CA HIS A 117 15.03 8.05 -2.07
C HIS A 117 16.34 8.59 -1.50
N ASP A 118 16.78 8.02 -0.37
CA ASP A 118 18.03 8.34 0.30
C ASP A 118 18.47 7.16 1.19
N ALA A 119 19.44 7.36 2.09
CA ALA A 119 19.98 6.33 2.98
C ALA A 119 19.02 5.80 4.06
N GLN A 120 17.81 6.38 4.18
CA GLN A 120 16.82 6.04 5.21
C GLN A 120 15.42 5.81 4.62
N HIS A 121 15.18 6.26 3.39
CA HIS A 121 13.87 6.24 2.77
C HIS A 121 13.83 5.35 1.53
N PHE A 122 12.83 4.47 1.49
CA PHE A 122 12.55 3.68 0.31
C PHE A 122 11.04 3.51 0.10
N MET A 123 10.68 3.26 -1.15
CA MET A 123 9.33 2.94 -1.58
C MET A 123 9.34 1.58 -2.28
N LEU A 124 8.35 0.75 -1.95
CA LEU A 124 8.08 -0.51 -2.63
C LEU A 124 6.63 -0.56 -3.09
N MET A 125 6.41 -1.16 -4.25
CA MET A 125 5.10 -1.60 -4.68
C MET A 125 5.07 -3.11 -4.77
N MET A 126 4.07 -3.75 -4.19
CA MET A 126 3.95 -5.21 -4.19
C MET A 126 2.49 -5.64 -4.22
N ASN A 127 2.24 -6.92 -4.49
CA ASN A 127 0.90 -7.49 -4.34
C ASN A 127 0.50 -7.51 -2.85
N ARG A 128 -0.72 -7.06 -2.53
CA ARG A 128 -1.26 -6.99 -1.17
C ARG A 128 -1.21 -8.31 -0.40
N PHE A 129 -1.39 -9.44 -1.09
CA PHE A 129 -1.33 -10.77 -0.48
C PHE A 129 0.09 -11.23 -0.12
N LYS A 130 1.11 -10.50 -0.57
CA LYS A 130 2.52 -10.74 -0.24
C LYS A 130 2.99 -9.93 0.96
N LEU A 131 2.13 -9.12 1.56
CA LEU A 131 2.50 -8.26 2.67
C LEU A 131 2.98 -9.06 3.91
N LYS A 132 2.21 -10.05 4.34
CA LYS A 132 2.57 -10.90 5.50
C LYS A 132 3.91 -11.61 5.32
N PRO A 133 4.14 -12.41 4.26
CA PRO A 133 5.43 -13.08 4.07
C PRO A 133 6.58 -12.07 3.92
N TRP A 134 6.33 -10.93 3.27
CA TRP A 134 7.35 -9.87 3.14
C TRP A 134 7.76 -9.29 4.49
N ILE A 135 6.82 -8.97 5.39
CA ILE A 135 7.15 -8.47 6.74
C ILE A 135 7.86 -9.57 7.56
N GLN A 136 7.42 -10.83 7.48
CA GLN A 136 8.07 -11.94 8.18
C GLN A 136 9.53 -12.09 7.75
N GLU A 137 9.78 -12.04 6.44
CA GLU A 137 11.11 -12.10 5.87
C GLU A 137 11.99 -10.93 6.30
N LEU A 138 11.43 -9.71 6.27
CA LEU A 138 12.11 -8.49 6.76
C LEU A 138 12.59 -8.65 8.21
N LEU A 139 11.75 -9.23 9.07
CA LEU A 139 12.10 -9.49 10.47
C LEU A 139 13.10 -10.63 10.66
N ILE A 140 13.11 -11.63 9.79
CA ILE A 140 14.11 -12.71 9.86
C ILE A 140 15.51 -12.16 9.55
N TYR A 141 15.63 -11.29 8.54
CA TYR A 141 16.92 -10.78 8.11
C TYR A 141 17.45 -9.61 8.94
N HIS A 142 16.57 -8.72 9.41
CA HIS A 142 17.01 -7.52 10.13
C HIS A 142 16.63 -7.53 11.61
N GLY A 143 15.82 -8.48 12.07
CA GLY A 143 15.49 -8.65 13.48
C GLY A 143 15.04 -7.37 14.15
N THR A 144 15.70 -7.04 15.26
CA THR A 144 15.50 -5.82 16.05
C THR A 144 16.31 -4.62 15.57
N ASP A 145 17.19 -4.80 14.59
CA ASP A 145 18.10 -3.77 14.10
C ASP A 145 17.38 -2.80 13.16
N LEU A 146 16.35 -3.29 12.45
CA LEU A 146 15.47 -2.42 11.67
C LEU A 146 14.54 -1.66 12.61
N LYS A 147 14.74 -0.34 12.68
CA LYS A 147 13.92 0.59 13.46
C LYS A 147 13.38 1.67 12.54
N GLY A 148 12.21 2.21 12.87
CA GLY A 148 11.57 3.28 12.12
C GLY A 148 10.11 2.99 11.79
N LEU A 149 9.67 3.45 10.64
CA LEU A 149 8.26 3.48 10.24
C LEU A 149 8.07 2.87 8.85
N LEU A 150 7.12 1.96 8.73
CA LEU A 150 6.57 1.49 7.46
C LEU A 150 5.14 2.00 7.32
N GLN A 151 4.88 2.87 6.35
CA GLN A 151 3.54 3.30 5.97
C GLN A 151 3.03 2.44 4.83
N ILE A 152 1.90 1.76 5.04
CA ILE A 152 1.31 0.81 4.10
C ILE A 152 -0.07 1.33 3.70
N PHE A 153 -0.30 1.47 2.40
CA PHE A 153 -1.57 1.94 1.85
C PHE A 153 -1.83 1.31 0.47
N PRO A 154 -3.10 1.12 0.08
CA PRO A 154 -3.43 0.61 -1.25
C PRO A 154 -3.13 1.67 -2.31
N THR A 155 -3.05 1.24 -3.57
CA THR A 155 -3.02 2.20 -4.68
C THR A 155 -4.43 2.72 -5.00
N ILE A 156 -4.49 3.86 -5.69
CA ILE A 156 -5.75 4.41 -6.21
C ILE A 156 -5.86 4.26 -7.73
N ALA A 157 -7.10 4.20 -8.20
CA ALA A 157 -7.40 4.48 -9.60
C ALA A 157 -7.23 5.98 -9.90
N ASN A 158 -7.23 6.35 -11.18
CA ASN A 158 -7.29 7.75 -11.56
C ASN A 158 -8.66 8.32 -11.13
N THR A 159 -8.67 9.27 -10.19
CA THR A 159 -9.91 9.90 -9.69
C THR A 159 -9.78 11.42 -9.66
N ALA A 160 -10.92 12.11 -9.55
CA ALA A 160 -10.94 13.56 -9.39
C ALA A 160 -10.46 14.07 -8.02
N ARG A 161 -10.29 13.18 -7.02
CA ARG A 161 -9.94 13.55 -5.63
C ARG A 161 -8.45 13.74 -5.39
N GLY A 162 -7.62 13.51 -6.40
CA GLY A 162 -6.16 13.56 -6.30
C GLY A 162 -5.50 12.38 -7.00
N GLY A 163 -4.22 12.53 -7.28
CA GLY A 163 -3.37 11.51 -7.90
C GLY A 163 -2.60 10.69 -6.89
N MET A 164 -2.03 9.58 -7.36
CA MET A 164 -1.13 8.74 -6.56
C MET A 164 0.08 9.53 -6.04
N GLY A 165 0.58 10.49 -6.81
CA GLY A 165 1.64 11.40 -6.40
C GLY A 165 1.29 12.25 -5.18
N ASP A 166 0.04 12.71 -5.05
CA ASP A 166 -0.42 13.50 -3.90
C ASP A 166 -0.42 12.65 -2.62
N ILE A 167 -0.86 11.40 -2.75
CA ILE A 167 -0.87 10.41 -1.66
C ILE A 167 0.55 10.13 -1.18
N ILE A 168 1.50 9.93 -2.10
CA ILE A 168 2.91 9.70 -1.76
C ILE A 168 3.50 10.92 -1.05
N CYS A 169 3.29 12.13 -1.59
CA CYS A 169 3.74 13.36 -0.94
C CYS A 169 3.17 13.50 0.47
N ARG A 170 1.90 13.09 0.67
CA ARG A 170 1.25 13.12 1.98
C ARG A 170 1.82 12.08 2.95
N ALA A 171 2.20 10.89 2.47
CA ALA A 171 2.90 9.89 3.27
C ALA A 171 4.24 10.43 3.74
N ILE A 172 5.05 10.97 2.83
CA ILE A 172 6.39 11.53 3.12
C ILE A 172 6.33 12.63 4.18
N HIS A 173 5.37 13.54 4.04
CA HIS A 173 5.15 14.62 5.01
C HIS A 173 4.88 14.10 6.45
N GLN A 174 4.47 12.84 6.62
CA GLN A 174 4.15 12.27 7.93
C GLN A 174 5.30 11.50 8.59
N ASP A 175 6.42 11.28 7.90
CA ASP A 175 7.52 10.43 8.37
C ASP A 175 8.25 10.97 9.60
N SER A 176 8.35 12.30 9.72
CA SER A 176 9.17 12.98 10.74
C SER A 176 8.64 12.87 12.16
N ARG A 177 7.48 12.24 12.36
CA ARG A 177 6.75 12.23 13.64
C ARG A 177 7.08 11.06 14.56
N PHE A 178 7.90 10.09 14.12
CA PHE A 178 8.10 8.85 14.86
C PHE A 178 9.55 8.67 15.33
N PRO A 179 9.75 8.23 16.58
CA PRO A 179 11.08 7.90 17.08
C PRO A 179 11.62 6.62 16.43
N MET A 180 12.95 6.56 16.30
CA MET A 180 13.71 5.43 15.75
C MET A 180 14.08 4.38 16.81
N ASP A 181 13.16 4.08 17.72
CA ASP A 181 13.34 3.14 18.84
C ASP A 181 12.92 1.71 18.48
N MET A 182 11.89 1.55 17.65
CA MET A 182 11.38 0.26 17.19
C MET A 182 10.79 0.37 15.79
N LEU A 183 10.52 -0.78 15.15
CA LEU A 183 9.81 -0.81 13.88
C LEU A 183 8.29 -0.74 14.09
N ARG A 184 7.69 0.33 13.57
CA ARG A 184 6.25 0.54 13.58
C ARG A 184 5.68 0.43 12.19
N ILE A 185 4.45 -0.08 12.11
CA ILE A 185 3.65 -0.12 10.90
C ILE A 185 2.49 0.86 11.06
N ARG A 186 2.35 1.76 10.10
CA ARG A 186 1.14 2.57 9.91
C ARG A 186 0.34 2.01 8.76
N PHE A 187 -0.79 1.41 9.08
CA PHE A 187 -1.63 0.75 8.11
C PHE A 187 -2.86 1.59 7.77
N PHE A 188 -3.03 1.88 6.48
CA PHE A 188 -4.19 2.54 5.93
C PHE A 188 -4.93 1.57 5.03
N SER A 189 -6.19 1.29 5.35
CA SER A 189 -7.05 0.41 4.54
C SER A 189 -7.51 1.07 3.24
N ASP A 190 -7.53 2.41 3.20
CA ASP A 190 -7.82 3.24 2.05
C ASP A 190 -6.77 4.36 1.97
N ALA A 191 -6.26 4.63 0.77
CA ALA A 191 -5.19 5.60 0.57
C ALA A 191 -5.57 7.04 0.98
N TYR A 192 -6.84 7.43 0.90
CA TYR A 192 -7.29 8.77 1.29
C TYR A 192 -7.26 9.00 2.80
N GLN A 193 -7.12 7.94 3.61
CA GLN A 193 -6.95 8.07 5.05
C GLN A 193 -5.64 8.77 5.43
N LEU A 194 -4.67 8.85 4.51
CA LEU A 194 -3.46 9.65 4.66
C LEU A 194 -3.74 11.16 4.81
N PHE A 195 -4.88 11.66 4.34
CA PHE A 195 -5.23 13.06 4.52
C PHE A 195 -5.71 13.35 5.96
N THR A 196 -6.35 12.38 6.62
CA THR A 196 -6.93 12.50 7.96
C THR A 196 -6.48 11.39 8.94
N PRO A 197 -5.16 11.19 9.13
CA PRO A 197 -4.63 10.07 9.91
C PRO A 197 -5.05 10.09 11.39
N HIS A 198 -5.23 11.29 11.96
CA HIS A 198 -5.56 11.48 13.37
C HIS A 198 -6.88 10.78 13.79
N VAL A 199 -7.86 10.67 12.89
CA VAL A 199 -9.14 10.00 13.16
C VAL A 199 -8.95 8.52 13.43
N ARG A 200 -8.02 7.87 12.71
CA ARG A 200 -7.71 6.44 12.90
C ARG A 200 -6.76 6.23 14.08
N GLU A 201 -5.82 7.14 14.28
CA GLU A 201 -4.91 7.11 15.42
C GLU A 201 -5.68 7.14 16.75
N GLN A 202 -6.64 8.06 16.90
CA GLN A 202 -7.52 8.15 18.08
C GLN A 202 -8.34 6.88 18.34
N LYS A 203 -8.56 6.06 17.30
CA LYS A 203 -9.30 4.80 17.38
C LYS A 203 -8.40 3.59 17.62
N GLY A 204 -7.07 3.77 17.65
CA GLY A 204 -6.09 2.68 17.75
C GLY A 204 -6.02 1.82 16.48
N LEU A 205 -6.32 2.39 15.32
CA LEU A 205 -6.51 1.68 14.05
C LEU A 205 -5.41 1.93 13.01
N LEU A 206 -4.34 2.61 13.40
CA LEU A 206 -3.36 3.12 12.46
C LEU A 206 -1.96 2.62 12.75
N THR A 207 -1.43 2.92 13.94
CA THR A 207 -0.04 2.63 14.30
C THR A 207 0.05 1.36 15.14
N PHE A 208 0.90 0.43 14.71
CA PHE A 208 1.13 -0.85 15.36
C PHE A 208 2.63 -1.11 15.49
N GLU A 209 3.04 -1.79 16.56
CA GLU A 209 4.33 -2.49 16.55
C GLU A 209 4.29 -3.58 15.47
N VAL A 210 5.38 -3.77 14.74
CA VAL A 210 5.46 -4.76 13.65
C VAL A 210 4.99 -6.16 14.06
N ARG A 211 5.35 -6.63 15.26
CA ARG A 211 4.95 -7.95 15.78
C ARG A 211 3.45 -8.05 16.02
N ASN A 212 2.85 -6.98 16.54
CA ASN A 212 1.41 -6.92 16.77
C ASN A 212 0.64 -6.88 15.45
N PHE A 213 1.16 -6.14 14.45
CA PHE A 213 0.57 -6.12 13.12
C PHE A 213 0.64 -7.49 12.42
N LEU A 214 1.75 -8.21 12.55
CA LEU A 214 1.86 -9.58 12.05
C LEU A 214 0.85 -10.54 12.69
N LYS A 215 0.65 -10.44 14.01
CA LYS A 215 -0.38 -11.21 14.71
C LYS A 215 -1.77 -10.90 14.16
N LEU A 216 -2.09 -9.63 13.89
CA LEU A 216 -3.37 -9.25 13.29
C LEU A 216 -3.56 -9.83 11.89
N LEU A 217 -2.52 -9.84 11.05
CA LEU A 217 -2.56 -10.50 9.74
C LEU A 217 -2.73 -12.02 9.85
N GLU A 218 -2.10 -12.66 10.84
CA GLU A 218 -2.29 -14.08 11.13
C GLU A 218 -3.74 -14.37 11.54
N MET A 219 -4.27 -13.59 12.48
CA MET A 219 -5.65 -13.72 12.93
C MET A 219 -6.65 -13.53 11.79
N ALA A 220 -6.42 -12.53 10.92
CA ALA A 220 -7.24 -12.32 9.73
C ALA A 220 -7.20 -13.53 8.78
N SER A 221 -6.03 -14.14 8.60
CA SER A 221 -5.87 -15.35 7.79
C SER A 221 -6.65 -16.53 8.39
N ILE A 222 -6.42 -16.84 9.67
CA ILE A 222 -7.08 -17.95 10.37
C ILE A 222 -8.60 -17.76 10.39
N PHE A 223 -9.07 -16.55 10.72
CA PHE A 223 -10.50 -16.22 10.75
C PHE A 223 -11.15 -16.46 9.39
N ARG A 224 -10.48 -16.05 8.31
CA ARG A 224 -11.00 -16.21 6.96
C ARG A 224 -11.00 -17.67 6.50
N SER A 225 -10.06 -18.48 6.98
CA SER A 225 -9.99 -19.91 6.64
C SER A 225 -10.99 -20.77 7.44
N LEU A 226 -11.23 -20.43 8.71
CA LEU A 226 -12.11 -21.23 9.59
C LEU A 226 -13.60 -20.88 9.48
N LEU A 227 -13.94 -19.68 9.00
CA LEU A 227 -15.32 -19.23 8.90
C LEU A 227 -15.76 -19.08 7.44
N LEU A 228 -16.97 -19.56 7.14
CA LEU A 228 -17.58 -19.33 5.83
C LEU A 228 -17.89 -17.83 5.63
N PRO A 229 -17.90 -17.32 4.39
CA PRO A 229 -18.21 -15.91 4.13
C PRO A 229 -19.54 -15.44 4.74
N GLU A 230 -20.54 -16.31 4.79
CA GLU A 230 -21.85 -16.04 5.41
C GLU A 230 -21.71 -15.81 6.91
N ASP A 231 -20.94 -16.65 7.61
CA ASP A 231 -20.69 -16.52 9.04
C ASP A 231 -19.91 -15.27 9.40
N GLN A 232 -18.92 -14.94 8.57
CA GLN A 232 -18.19 -13.68 8.69
C GLN A 232 -19.19 -12.51 8.59
N GLN A 233 -20.08 -12.51 7.60
CA GLN A 233 -21.05 -11.42 7.47
C GLN A 233 -22.01 -11.33 8.66
N ILE A 234 -22.46 -12.47 9.20
CA ILE A 234 -23.33 -12.47 10.39
C ILE A 234 -22.58 -11.90 11.59
N LEU A 235 -21.35 -12.37 11.85
CA LEU A 235 -20.50 -11.87 12.94
C LEU A 235 -20.23 -10.37 12.80
N ARG A 236 -20.01 -9.87 11.58
CA ARG A 236 -19.88 -8.44 11.31
C ARG A 236 -21.15 -7.67 11.68
N ASN A 237 -22.31 -8.20 11.29
CA ASN A 237 -23.60 -7.57 11.55
C ASN A 237 -23.93 -7.52 13.05
N MET A 238 -23.55 -8.55 13.81
CA MET A 238 -23.74 -8.60 15.26
C MET A 238 -23.07 -7.43 15.98
N THR A 239 -21.93 -6.95 15.50
CA THR A 239 -21.23 -5.78 16.10
C THR A 239 -22.00 -4.47 16.01
N ASN A 240 -23.08 -4.43 15.22
CA ASN A 240 -23.94 -3.27 15.06
C ASN A 240 -25.22 -3.36 15.92
N LEU A 241 -25.48 -4.49 16.58
CA LEU A 241 -26.64 -4.65 17.45
C LEU A 241 -26.46 -3.79 18.71
N LYS A 242 -27.50 -3.03 19.05
CA LYS A 242 -27.53 -2.21 20.29
C LYS A 242 -28.12 -2.98 21.47
N ASN A 243 -28.92 -4.01 21.20
CA ASN A 243 -29.65 -4.78 22.19
C ASN A 243 -28.83 -6.01 22.64
N LYS A 244 -28.46 -6.04 23.93
CA LYS A 244 -27.68 -7.14 24.51
C LYS A 244 -28.39 -8.50 24.46
N SER A 245 -29.72 -8.51 24.56
CA SER A 245 -30.51 -9.75 24.50
C SER A 245 -30.50 -10.36 23.10
N GLU A 246 -30.60 -9.52 22.06
CA GLU A 246 -30.47 -9.95 20.67
C GLU A 246 -29.06 -10.46 20.38
N GLU A 247 -28.03 -9.74 20.84
CA GLU A 247 -26.64 -10.17 20.69
C GLU A 247 -26.40 -11.57 21.29
N GLN A 248 -26.91 -11.82 22.49
CA GLN A 248 -26.79 -13.14 23.14
C GLN A 248 -27.54 -14.24 22.39
N PHE A 249 -28.75 -13.94 21.89
CA PHE A 249 -29.53 -14.88 21.08
C PHE A 249 -28.82 -15.25 19.76
N PHE A 250 -28.34 -14.25 19.02
CA PHE A 250 -27.60 -14.49 17.78
C PHE A 250 -26.28 -15.23 18.04
N TRP A 251 -25.58 -14.92 19.13
CA TRP A 251 -24.35 -15.63 19.51
C TRP A 251 -24.60 -17.10 19.78
N GLY A 252 -25.66 -17.42 20.53
CA GLY A 252 -26.07 -18.80 20.79
C GLY A 252 -26.43 -19.55 19.51
N ARG A 253 -27.09 -18.87 18.56
CA ARG A 253 -27.43 -19.47 17.26
C ARG A 253 -26.19 -19.77 16.42
N ILE A 254 -25.27 -18.81 16.30
CA ILE A 254 -24.01 -18.97 15.53
C ILE A 254 -23.14 -20.07 16.12
N THR A 255 -22.92 -20.02 17.43
CA THR A 255 -22.19 -21.08 18.14
C THR A 255 -22.96 -22.41 18.15
N GLY A 256 -24.23 -22.47 17.74
CA GLY A 256 -24.92 -23.72 17.51
C GLY A 256 -24.37 -24.49 16.31
N TYR A 257 -24.14 -23.80 15.19
CA TYR A 257 -23.87 -24.44 13.90
C TYR A 257 -22.41 -24.35 13.42
N LEU A 258 -21.56 -23.51 14.04
CA LEU A 258 -20.13 -23.46 13.72
C LEU A 258 -19.40 -24.79 14.01
N SER A 259 -18.27 -25.03 13.33
CA SER A 259 -17.38 -26.14 13.65
C SER A 259 -16.74 -25.98 15.05
N SER A 260 -16.22 -27.07 15.61
CA SER A 260 -15.47 -27.07 16.88
C SER A 260 -14.30 -26.09 16.82
N GLU A 261 -13.53 -26.12 15.73
CA GLU A 261 -12.33 -25.32 15.55
C GLU A 261 -12.66 -23.83 15.50
N ALA A 262 -13.74 -23.46 14.80
CA ALA A 262 -14.20 -22.08 14.71
C ALA A 262 -14.68 -21.56 16.08
N LYS A 263 -15.35 -22.39 16.88
CA LYS A 263 -15.78 -22.04 18.25
C LYS A 263 -14.59 -21.81 19.16
N ASP A 264 -13.64 -22.74 19.15
CA ASP A 264 -12.44 -22.66 19.98
C ASP A 264 -11.62 -21.42 19.64
N MET A 265 -11.46 -21.10 18.35
CA MET A 265 -10.82 -19.86 17.89
C MET A 265 -11.54 -18.62 18.45
N LEU A 266 -12.88 -18.52 18.27
CA LEU A 266 -13.65 -17.35 18.72
C LEU A 266 -13.59 -17.18 20.25
N ASN A 267 -13.62 -18.29 21.00
CA ASN A 267 -13.51 -18.29 22.45
C ASN A 267 -12.09 -17.93 22.92
N ALA A 268 -11.05 -18.53 22.33
CA ALA A 268 -9.67 -18.26 22.67
C ALA A 268 -9.29 -16.79 22.44
N TRP A 269 -9.88 -16.15 21.42
CA TRP A 269 -9.67 -14.74 21.13
C TRP A 269 -10.59 -13.80 21.92
N ASN A 270 -11.51 -14.32 22.73
CA ASN A 270 -12.56 -13.55 23.40
C ASN A 270 -13.29 -12.61 22.42
N PHE A 271 -13.63 -13.11 21.21
CA PHE A 271 -14.14 -12.29 20.11
C PHE A 271 -15.35 -11.44 20.50
N ARG A 272 -16.21 -11.96 21.39
CA ARG A 272 -17.38 -11.24 21.92
C ARG A 272 -17.02 -9.95 22.67
N GLN A 273 -15.84 -9.86 23.25
CA GLN A 273 -15.38 -8.68 23.99
C GLN A 273 -14.64 -7.67 23.11
N TRP A 274 -14.46 -7.97 21.82
CA TRP A 274 -13.75 -7.05 20.93
C TRP A 274 -14.52 -5.76 20.72
N SER A 275 -13.78 -4.67 20.70
CA SER A 275 -14.30 -3.37 20.31
C SER A 275 -14.70 -3.35 18.83
N LYS A 276 -15.65 -2.47 18.50
CA LYS A 276 -16.09 -2.25 17.13
C LYS A 276 -14.95 -1.88 16.17
N ASN A 277 -13.93 -1.18 16.69
CA ASN A 277 -12.72 -0.82 15.96
C ASN A 277 -11.87 -2.04 15.65
N GLN A 278 -11.60 -2.92 16.62
CA GLN A 278 -10.84 -4.17 16.39
C GLN A 278 -11.50 -5.04 15.33
N ILE A 279 -12.83 -5.14 15.37
CA ILE A 279 -13.57 -5.93 14.38
C ILE A 279 -13.47 -5.27 13.01
N THR A 280 -13.68 -3.94 12.93
CA THR A 280 -13.48 -3.19 11.67
C THR A 280 -12.11 -3.44 11.06
N LEU A 281 -11.04 -3.37 11.87
CA LEU A 281 -9.67 -3.62 11.43
C LEU A 281 -9.50 -5.04 10.89
N LEU A 282 -10.04 -6.05 11.58
CA LEU A 282 -9.98 -7.44 11.13
C LEU A 282 -10.56 -7.60 9.72
N TYR A 283 -11.74 -7.03 9.46
CA TYR A 283 -12.37 -7.06 8.14
C TYR A 283 -11.59 -6.26 7.09
N GLU A 284 -10.98 -5.14 7.45
CA GLU A 284 -10.10 -4.38 6.54
C GLU A 284 -8.87 -5.19 6.14
N LEU A 285 -8.34 -6.03 7.04
CA LEU A 285 -7.18 -6.89 6.76
C LEU A 285 -7.52 -8.08 5.85
N PHE A 286 -8.80 -8.42 5.65
CA PHE A 286 -9.19 -9.51 4.74
C PHE A 286 -8.70 -9.27 3.32
N ASP A 287 -8.64 -8.02 2.88
CA ASP A 287 -8.11 -7.68 1.55
C ASP A 287 -6.61 -7.94 1.40
N TYR A 288 -5.88 -8.15 2.49
CA TYR A 288 -4.42 -8.31 2.53
C TYR A 288 -3.99 -9.75 2.83
N VAL A 289 -4.95 -10.64 3.13
CA VAL A 289 -4.69 -12.06 3.36
C VAL A 289 -5.36 -12.91 2.28
N LYS A 290 -4.67 -13.97 1.85
CA LYS A 290 -5.24 -14.92 0.88
C LYS A 290 -6.31 -15.76 1.55
N TYR A 291 -7.39 -16.01 0.81
CA TYR A 291 -8.30 -17.08 1.18
C TYR A 291 -7.59 -18.42 0.97
N THR A 292 -7.51 -19.22 2.03
CA THR A 292 -7.03 -20.61 1.96
C THR A 292 -8.25 -21.47 2.31
N SER A 293 -8.95 -21.91 1.27
CA SER A 293 -9.97 -22.96 1.35
C SER A 293 -9.32 -24.32 1.22
#